data_AF-A0A936XSH4-F1
#
_entry.id   AF-A0A936XSH4-F1
#
_cell.length_a   1.000
_cell.length_b   1.000
_cell.length_c   1.000
_cell.angle_alpha   90.00
_cell.angle_beta   90.00
_cell.angle_gamma   90.00
#
_symmetry.space_group_name_H-M   'P 1'
#
loop_
_entity.id
_entity.type
_entity.pdbx_description
1 polymer ?
#
loop_
_entity_poly.entity_id
_entity_poly.type
_entity_poly.pdbx_seq_one_letter_code
_entity_poly.pdbx_strand_id
1 'polypeptide(L)'
;MFAVFALGNSGTNLFVGLTNFTSGGWKLIDNNAWNSGSNTVDETRSYGTPSGDGGTLEVNGANFNDYATAGRYRVIWDGRDRNNIKYFTSSGTEMRVVGDGINQPGVNDWDPPTSPQMTYTGNGIWTISITLKANKDIKFLAGNAWGAFDYEDNSGQSQATGVAKPIKWEGGNNFKTPAAAGTYTITLNENLQTVTIN
;
A
#
# COMPACT_ATOMS: atom_id res chain seq x y z
N MET A 1 1.06 -26.62 -3.53
CA MET A 1 0.64 -25.66 -2.47
C MET A 1 0.87 -24.28 -3.03
N PHE A 2 -0.18 -23.47 -3.21
CA PHE A 2 0.01 -22.06 -3.55
C PHE A 2 0.57 -21.33 -2.34
N ALA A 3 1.44 -20.34 -2.58
CA ALA A 3 1.88 -19.47 -1.52
C ALA A 3 0.71 -18.61 -1.03
N VAL A 4 0.59 -18.42 0.28
CA VAL A 4 -0.48 -17.61 0.91
C VAL A 4 -0.11 -16.14 0.83
N PHE A 5 -0.04 -15.60 -0.39
CA PHE A 5 0.10 -14.17 -0.63
C PHE A 5 -1.27 -13.61 -1.01
N ALA A 6 -2.02 -13.13 -0.03
CA ALA A 6 -3.33 -12.53 -0.24
C ALA A 6 -3.23 -11.01 -0.34
N LEU A 7 -4.00 -10.42 -1.26
CA LEU A 7 -4.22 -8.98 -1.27
C LEU A 7 -5.28 -8.64 -0.22
N GLY A 8 -5.07 -7.56 0.53
CA GLY A 8 -6.08 -6.95 1.39
C GLY A 8 -7.16 -6.26 0.57
N ASN A 9 -8.40 -6.29 1.06
CA ASN A 9 -9.52 -5.56 0.47
C ASN A 9 -9.43 -4.09 0.87
N SER A 10 -9.23 -3.21 -0.11
CA SER A 10 -9.12 -1.77 0.10
C SER A 10 -10.35 -0.98 -0.26
N GLY A 11 -11.32 -1.63 -0.88
CA GLY A 11 -12.57 -1.04 -1.34
C GLY A 11 -13.30 -1.99 -2.26
N THR A 12 -14.51 -1.61 -2.67
CA THR A 12 -15.27 -2.41 -3.63
C THR A 12 -14.46 -2.55 -4.92
N ASN A 13 -14.10 -3.78 -5.28
CA ASN A 13 -13.26 -4.10 -6.43
C ASN A 13 -11.86 -3.47 -6.40
N LEU A 14 -11.27 -3.27 -5.23
CA LEU A 14 -9.93 -2.70 -5.07
C LEU A 14 -9.16 -3.50 -4.03
N PHE A 15 -8.02 -4.05 -4.43
CA PHE A 15 -7.20 -4.88 -3.55
C PHE A 15 -5.73 -4.48 -3.64
N VAL A 16 -5.01 -4.51 -2.52
CA VAL A 16 -3.58 -4.20 -2.45
C VAL A 16 -2.82 -5.25 -1.66
N GLY A 17 -1.58 -5.52 -2.02
CA GLY A 17 -0.73 -6.42 -1.23
C GLY A 17 0.74 -6.20 -1.51
N LEU A 18 1.57 -6.62 -0.57
CA LEU A 18 3.02 -6.58 -0.67
C LEU A 18 3.59 -7.99 -0.56
N THR A 19 4.38 -8.39 -1.54
CA THR A 19 5.09 -9.67 -1.52
C THR A 19 6.45 -9.58 -2.20
N ASN A 20 7.31 -10.55 -1.90
CA ASN A 20 8.60 -10.68 -2.55
C ASN A 20 8.41 -11.42 -3.87
N PHE A 21 8.89 -10.81 -4.95
CA PHE A 21 8.91 -11.40 -6.28
C PHE A 21 10.34 -11.78 -6.67
N THR A 22 10.45 -12.90 -7.38
CA THR A 22 11.66 -13.37 -8.05
C THR A 22 11.42 -13.36 -9.56
N SER A 23 12.37 -13.86 -10.35
CA SER A 23 12.11 -14.20 -11.75
C SER A 23 11.21 -15.43 -11.88
N GLY A 24 10.53 -15.57 -13.03
CA GLY A 24 9.76 -16.77 -13.40
C GLY A 24 8.33 -16.53 -13.90
N GLY A 25 7.91 -15.28 -14.02
CA GLY A 25 6.54 -14.89 -14.33
C GLY A 25 5.60 -15.11 -13.16
N TRP A 26 4.54 -14.31 -13.08
CA TRP A 26 3.54 -14.42 -12.02
C TRP A 26 2.15 -13.99 -12.48
N LYS A 27 1.15 -14.32 -11.67
CA LYS A 27 -0.26 -14.00 -11.87
C LYS A 27 -0.94 -13.69 -10.54
N LEU A 28 -2.07 -12.99 -10.62
CA LEU A 28 -3.06 -12.92 -9.55
C LEU A 28 -4.14 -13.97 -9.83
N ILE A 29 -4.67 -14.60 -8.79
CA ILE A 29 -5.76 -15.60 -8.89
C ILE A 29 -6.85 -15.25 -7.87
N ASP A 30 -8.11 -15.40 -8.26
CA ASP A 30 -9.26 -15.11 -7.39
C ASP A 30 -9.73 -16.32 -6.56
N ASN A 31 -9.03 -17.45 -6.67
CA ASN A 31 -9.29 -18.67 -5.92
C ASN A 31 -7.99 -19.48 -5.70
N ASN A 32 -8.00 -20.47 -4.80
CA ASN A 32 -6.85 -21.31 -4.48
C ASN A 32 -6.64 -22.46 -5.51
N ALA A 33 -6.68 -22.13 -6.80
CA ALA A 33 -6.48 -23.05 -7.91
C ALA A 33 -5.94 -22.31 -9.14
N TRP A 34 -5.36 -23.04 -10.10
CA TRP A 34 -5.14 -22.46 -11.43
C TRP A 34 -6.46 -22.43 -12.21
N ASN A 35 -6.58 -21.46 -13.13
CA ASN A 35 -7.73 -21.43 -14.05
C ASN A 35 -7.71 -22.63 -15.00
N SER A 36 -8.90 -23.03 -15.45
CA SER A 36 -9.12 -24.08 -16.45
C SER A 36 -9.15 -23.55 -17.90
N GLY A 37 -8.89 -22.25 -18.09
CA GLY A 37 -9.14 -21.52 -19.35
C GLY A 37 -10.58 -21.01 -19.49
N SER A 38 -11.48 -21.38 -18.57
CA SER A 38 -12.86 -20.94 -18.58
C SER A 38 -13.05 -19.54 -17.99
N ASN A 39 -14.06 -18.82 -18.47
CA ASN A 39 -14.44 -17.48 -18.01
C ASN A 39 -15.82 -17.43 -17.33
N THR A 40 -16.40 -18.59 -17.04
CA THR A 40 -17.63 -18.70 -16.22
C THR A 40 -17.43 -18.02 -14.88
N VAL A 41 -18.54 -17.63 -14.24
CA VAL A 41 -18.52 -16.80 -13.03
C VAL A 41 -18.09 -17.55 -11.77
N ASP A 42 -18.16 -18.87 -11.81
CA ASP A 42 -17.90 -19.80 -10.71
C ASP A 42 -16.56 -20.53 -10.82
N GLU A 43 -15.82 -20.33 -11.92
CA GLU A 43 -14.49 -20.89 -12.09
C GLU A 43 -13.39 -19.88 -11.77
N THR A 44 -12.24 -20.39 -11.35
CA THR A 44 -11.06 -19.60 -11.03
C THR A 44 -10.60 -18.81 -12.24
N ARG A 45 -10.35 -17.52 -12.05
CA ARG A 45 -9.70 -16.66 -13.03
C ARG A 45 -8.28 -16.36 -12.60
N SER A 46 -7.42 -16.23 -13.60
CA SER A 46 -6.10 -15.66 -13.44
C SER A 46 -6.03 -14.31 -14.13
N TYR A 47 -5.25 -13.40 -13.56
CA TYR A 47 -5.04 -12.06 -14.10
C TYR A 47 -3.55 -11.84 -14.34
N GLY A 48 -3.24 -11.23 -15.47
CA GLY A 48 -1.89 -10.82 -15.85
C GLY A 48 -1.93 -9.80 -16.99
N THR A 49 -0.79 -9.21 -17.33
CA THR A 49 -0.66 -8.31 -18.48
C THR A 49 0.82 -8.06 -18.81
N PRO A 50 1.21 -8.02 -20.09
CA PRO A 50 2.56 -7.61 -20.48
C PRO A 50 2.75 -6.09 -20.48
N SER A 51 1.68 -5.30 -20.28
CA SER A 51 1.69 -3.84 -20.46
C SER A 51 2.31 -3.05 -19.29
N GLY A 52 2.83 -3.71 -18.25
CA GLY A 52 3.46 -3.05 -17.12
C GLY A 52 2.48 -2.28 -16.22
N ASP A 53 3.02 -1.35 -15.43
CA ASP A 53 2.26 -0.51 -14.48
C ASP A 53 1.19 0.34 -15.19
N GLY A 54 -0.04 0.34 -14.67
CA GLY A 54 -1.21 0.97 -15.30
C GLY A 54 -1.82 0.17 -16.46
N GLY A 55 -1.27 -1.02 -16.75
CA GLY A 55 -1.75 -1.93 -17.79
C GLY A 55 -3.17 -2.44 -17.52
N THR A 56 -3.92 -2.67 -18.60
CA THR A 56 -5.21 -3.38 -18.51
C THR A 56 -4.96 -4.85 -18.28
N LEU A 57 -5.67 -5.43 -17.32
CA LEU A 57 -5.57 -6.83 -16.96
C LEU A 57 -6.29 -7.72 -17.98
N GLU A 58 -5.61 -8.79 -18.37
CA GLU A 58 -6.16 -9.87 -19.16
C GLU A 58 -6.67 -10.98 -18.24
N VAL A 59 -7.93 -11.38 -18.44
CA VAL A 59 -8.50 -12.55 -17.76
C VAL A 59 -8.06 -13.80 -18.49
N ASN A 60 -7.39 -14.70 -17.77
CA ASN A 60 -6.83 -15.95 -18.28
C ASN A 60 -5.84 -15.77 -19.44
N GLY A 61 -5.26 -14.57 -19.58
CA GLY A 61 -4.32 -14.22 -20.64
C GLY A 61 -2.85 -14.47 -20.28
N ALA A 62 -1.98 -13.54 -20.64
CA ALA A 62 -0.55 -13.62 -20.35
C ALA A 62 -0.21 -13.54 -18.84
N ASN A 63 1.05 -13.81 -18.50
CA ASN A 63 1.61 -13.50 -17.19
C ASN A 63 1.90 -11.99 -17.09
N PHE A 64 2.09 -11.50 -15.87
CA PHE A 64 2.81 -10.23 -15.69
C PHE A 64 4.28 -10.40 -16.12
N ASN A 65 4.88 -9.30 -16.55
CA ASN A 65 6.33 -9.25 -16.72
C ASN A 65 7.03 -9.43 -15.38
N ASP A 66 8.20 -10.06 -15.43
CA ASP A 66 9.11 -10.10 -14.28
C ASP A 66 9.61 -8.70 -13.93
N TYR A 67 9.81 -8.48 -12.64
CA TYR A 67 10.52 -7.30 -12.18
C TYR A 67 12.01 -7.42 -12.54
N ALA A 68 12.60 -6.31 -13.00
CA ALA A 68 14.02 -6.26 -13.35
C ALA A 68 14.94 -6.60 -12.17
N THR A 69 14.46 -6.46 -10.93
CA THR A 69 15.18 -6.82 -9.72
C THR A 69 14.25 -7.59 -8.80
N ALA A 70 14.72 -8.72 -8.28
CA ALA A 70 13.96 -9.46 -7.26
C ALA A 70 13.83 -8.61 -5.99
N GLY A 71 12.67 -8.61 -5.37
CA GLY A 71 12.42 -7.75 -4.22
C GLY A 71 10.95 -7.65 -3.84
N ARG A 72 10.66 -6.81 -2.85
CA ARG A 72 9.29 -6.56 -2.42
C ARG A 72 8.63 -5.52 -3.30
N TYR A 73 7.45 -5.85 -3.81
CA TYR A 73 6.62 -4.93 -4.58
C TYR A 73 5.24 -4.81 -3.98
N ARG A 74 4.67 -3.61 -4.09
CA ARG A 74 3.25 -3.34 -3.85
C ARG A 74 2.53 -3.59 -5.16
N VAL A 75 1.45 -4.37 -5.10
CA VAL A 75 0.60 -4.69 -6.24
C VAL A 75 -0.83 -4.27 -5.90
N ILE A 76 -1.48 -3.57 -6.83
CA ILE A 76 -2.88 -3.17 -6.75
C ILE A 76 -3.64 -3.80 -7.91
N TRP A 77 -4.71 -4.51 -7.57
CA TRP A 77 -5.75 -4.92 -8.51
C TRP A 77 -6.90 -3.92 -8.40
N ASP A 78 -7.20 -3.24 -9.49
CA ASP A 78 -8.24 -2.22 -9.54
C ASP A 78 -9.30 -2.57 -10.59
N GLY A 79 -10.40 -3.16 -10.14
CA GLY A 79 -11.56 -3.53 -10.97
C GLY A 79 -12.75 -2.60 -10.80
N ARG A 80 -12.52 -1.35 -10.37
CA ARG A 80 -13.61 -0.40 -10.18
C ARG A 80 -14.23 0.02 -11.50
N ASP A 81 -13.41 0.16 -12.55
CA ASP A 81 -13.89 0.09 -13.93
C ASP A 81 -13.94 -1.38 -14.37
N ARG A 82 -15.16 -1.94 -14.40
CA ARG A 82 -15.40 -3.35 -14.75
C ARG A 82 -15.07 -3.66 -16.21
N ASN A 83 -15.01 -2.65 -17.08
CA ASN A 83 -14.66 -2.82 -18.49
C ASN A 83 -13.17 -2.66 -18.74
N ASN A 84 -12.41 -2.21 -17.73
CA ASN A 84 -11.00 -1.87 -17.85
C ASN A 84 -10.30 -2.08 -16.50
N ILE A 85 -10.25 -3.33 -16.06
CA ILE A 85 -9.57 -3.71 -14.83
C ILE A 85 -8.09 -3.35 -14.99
N LYS A 86 -7.52 -2.63 -14.03
CA LYS A 86 -6.14 -2.16 -14.03
C LYS A 86 -5.27 -2.88 -13.03
N TYR A 87 -4.00 -2.91 -13.36
CA TYR A 87 -2.92 -3.31 -12.48
C TYR A 87 -2.02 -2.11 -12.21
N PHE A 88 -1.70 -1.89 -10.94
CA PHE A 88 -0.65 -0.95 -10.57
C PHE A 88 0.41 -1.63 -9.71
N THR A 89 1.66 -1.16 -9.84
CA THR A 89 2.79 -1.66 -9.08
C THR A 89 3.77 -0.57 -8.71
N SER A 90 4.33 -0.69 -7.51
CA SER A 90 5.44 0.15 -7.08
C SER A 90 6.42 -0.65 -6.24
N SER A 91 7.61 -0.10 -5.99
CA SER A 91 8.50 -0.67 -4.97
C SER A 91 7.78 -0.75 -3.61
N GLY A 92 8.02 -1.84 -2.89
CA GLY A 92 7.56 -2.09 -1.53
C GLY A 92 8.71 -2.09 -0.51
N THR A 93 9.83 -1.44 -0.83
CA THR A 93 11.03 -1.41 0.02
C THR A 93 11.04 -0.26 1.03
N GLU A 94 10.29 0.81 0.76
CA GLU A 94 10.26 2.02 1.58
C GLU A 94 8.85 2.44 1.98
N MET A 95 8.77 3.12 3.13
CA MET A 95 7.57 3.77 3.66
C MET A 95 8.04 4.79 4.69
N ARG A 96 7.81 6.08 4.42
CA ARG A 96 8.27 7.18 5.26
C ARG A 96 7.09 7.92 5.86
N VAL A 97 7.29 8.44 7.06
CA VAL A 97 6.38 9.43 7.65
C VAL A 97 6.91 10.80 7.28
N VAL A 98 6.14 11.59 6.52
CA VAL A 98 6.53 12.91 6.00
C VAL A 98 5.54 13.95 6.50
N GLY A 99 5.98 15.11 6.97
CA GLY A 99 5.08 16.20 7.32
C GLY A 99 5.67 17.22 8.28
N ASP A 100 4.88 18.23 8.65
CA ASP A 100 5.28 19.24 9.64
C ASP A 100 5.04 18.79 11.09
N GLY A 101 4.41 17.63 11.27
CA GLY A 101 4.13 17.04 12.58
C GLY A 101 5.25 16.27 13.23
N ILE A 102 6.42 16.15 12.60
CA ILE A 102 7.54 15.35 13.12
C ILE A 102 8.44 16.23 13.99
N ASN A 103 8.75 15.77 15.20
CA ASN A 103 9.58 16.48 16.18
C ASN A 103 10.89 15.71 16.45
N GLN A 104 11.70 15.52 15.41
CA GLN A 104 12.99 14.83 15.50
C GLN A 104 14.13 15.69 14.94
N PRO A 105 15.32 15.69 15.57
CA PRO A 105 16.47 16.41 15.03
C PRO A 105 16.81 15.95 13.61
N GLY A 106 17.06 16.92 12.71
CA GLY A 106 17.47 16.64 11.33
C GLY A 106 16.34 16.27 10.37
N VAL A 107 15.07 16.28 10.81
CA VAL A 107 13.91 16.10 9.93
C VAL A 107 13.36 17.48 9.56
N ASN A 108 13.37 17.81 8.26
CA ASN A 108 12.76 19.04 7.78
C ASN A 108 11.26 18.81 7.50
N ASP A 109 10.44 19.84 7.72
CA ASP A 109 9.02 19.78 7.42
C ASP A 109 8.81 19.54 5.91
N TRP A 110 7.97 18.55 5.55
CA TRP A 110 7.61 18.22 4.16
C TRP A 110 8.80 17.83 3.24
N ASP A 111 9.83 17.21 3.81
CA ASP A 111 11.05 16.81 3.10
C ASP A 111 11.24 15.29 3.11
N PRO A 112 10.76 14.56 2.08
CA PRO A 112 10.86 13.10 2.03
C PRO A 112 12.28 12.52 2.21
N PRO A 113 13.35 13.11 1.63
CA PRO A 113 14.72 12.64 1.84
C PRO A 113 15.16 12.55 3.31
N THR A 114 14.77 13.52 4.16
CA THR A 114 15.13 13.55 5.58
C THR A 114 14.09 12.90 6.49
N SER A 115 12.94 12.54 5.94
CA SER A 115 11.82 11.97 6.69
C SER A 115 12.08 10.56 7.20
N PRO A 116 11.65 10.20 8.44
CA PRO A 116 11.88 8.88 9.03
C PRO A 116 11.30 7.72 8.21
N GLN A 117 12.09 6.67 8.04
CA GLN A 117 11.70 5.41 7.38
C GLN A 117 11.10 4.43 8.39
N MET A 118 9.94 3.86 8.07
CA MET A 118 9.27 2.83 8.86
C MET A 118 9.90 1.45 8.65
N THR A 119 9.82 0.60 9.67
CA THR A 119 10.25 -0.80 9.59
C THR A 119 9.12 -1.66 9.05
N TYR A 120 9.38 -2.44 8.00
CA TYR A 120 8.44 -3.46 7.53
C TYR A 120 8.46 -4.68 8.46
N THR A 121 7.30 -5.09 8.94
CA THR A 121 7.15 -6.21 9.89
C THR A 121 6.47 -7.44 9.29
N GLY A 122 6.22 -7.44 7.97
CA GLY A 122 5.52 -8.52 7.28
C GLY A 122 4.06 -8.17 6.97
N ASN A 123 3.46 -8.90 6.03
CA ASN A 123 2.03 -8.82 5.69
C ASN A 123 1.50 -7.38 5.51
N GLY A 124 2.24 -6.52 4.79
CA GLY A 124 1.80 -5.15 4.53
C GLY A 124 1.83 -4.21 5.74
N ILE A 125 2.50 -4.59 6.84
CA ILE A 125 2.56 -3.81 8.08
C ILE A 125 3.90 -3.07 8.18
N TRP A 126 3.80 -1.75 8.38
CA TRP A 126 4.93 -0.85 8.63
C TRP A 126 4.80 -0.21 10.01
N THR A 127 5.88 -0.19 10.78
CA THR A 127 5.89 0.36 12.15
C THR A 127 7.02 1.34 12.37
N ILE A 128 6.79 2.38 13.18
CA ILE A 128 7.85 3.28 13.64
C ILE A 128 7.47 3.91 14.98
N SER A 129 8.45 4.18 15.84
CA SER A 129 8.28 5.02 17.04
C SER A 129 8.95 6.37 16.82
N ILE A 130 8.17 7.46 16.81
CA ILE A 130 8.67 8.82 16.56
C ILE A 130 8.02 9.84 17.49
N THR A 131 8.75 10.92 17.75
CA THR A 131 8.22 12.07 18.50
C THR A 131 7.42 12.95 17.54
N LEU A 132 6.17 13.26 17.89
CA LEU A 132 5.26 14.10 17.11
C LEU A 132 4.98 15.43 17.82
N LYS A 133 4.83 16.49 17.02
CA LYS A 133 4.23 17.77 17.42
C LYS A 133 2.71 17.59 17.51
N ALA A 134 2.04 18.36 18.37
CA ALA A 134 0.59 18.30 18.53
C ALA A 134 -0.17 19.02 17.39
N ASN A 135 -1.32 18.47 16.98
CA ASN A 135 -2.26 19.10 16.02
C ASN A 135 -1.66 19.49 14.66
N LYS A 136 -0.67 18.71 14.19
CA LYS A 136 0.06 18.93 12.93
C LYS A 136 -0.27 17.86 11.91
N ASP A 137 0.30 17.97 10.71
CA ASP A 137 -0.01 17.10 9.59
C ASP A 137 1.16 16.16 9.27
N ILE A 138 0.82 14.90 8.95
CA ILE A 138 1.73 13.87 8.44
C ILE A 138 1.09 13.10 7.29
N LYS A 139 1.93 12.46 6.48
CA LYS A 139 1.58 11.61 5.34
C LYS A 139 2.49 10.38 5.33
N PHE A 140 2.03 9.28 4.70
CA PHE A 140 2.84 8.07 4.55
C PHE A 140 3.21 7.91 3.08
N LEU A 141 4.50 7.96 2.76
CA LEU A 141 5.02 7.98 1.39
C LEU A 141 5.89 6.74 1.16
N ALA A 142 5.57 5.94 0.15
CA ALA A 142 6.30 4.73 -0.22
C ALA A 142 7.54 5.03 -1.08
N GLY A 143 8.40 5.90 -0.57
CA GLY A 143 9.63 6.34 -1.22
C GLY A 143 10.24 7.55 -0.53
N ASN A 144 11.39 8.00 -1.04
CA ASN A 144 12.15 9.14 -0.52
C ASN A 144 12.01 10.43 -1.34
N ALA A 145 11.06 10.48 -2.27
CA ALA A 145 10.81 11.64 -3.13
C ALA A 145 9.32 11.76 -3.45
N TRP A 146 8.85 13.00 -3.64
CA TRP A 146 7.49 13.28 -4.08
C TRP A 146 7.19 12.65 -5.45
N GLY A 147 5.93 12.27 -5.66
CA GLY A 147 5.50 11.48 -6.82
C GLY A 147 5.56 9.96 -6.60
N ALA A 148 6.18 9.49 -5.52
CA ALA A 148 5.99 8.12 -5.05
C ALA A 148 4.56 7.92 -4.52
N PHE A 149 4.11 6.66 -4.49
CA PHE A 149 2.81 6.28 -3.95
C PHE A 149 2.68 6.74 -2.49
N ASP A 150 1.56 7.37 -2.13
CA ASP A 150 1.31 7.85 -0.78
C ASP A 150 -0.10 7.51 -0.29
N TYR A 151 -0.21 7.38 1.03
CA TYR A 151 -1.48 7.22 1.71
C TYR A 151 -1.94 8.54 2.32
N GLU A 152 -3.25 8.66 2.40
CA GLU A 152 -3.99 9.83 2.84
C GLU A 152 -5.04 9.44 3.87
N ASP A 153 -5.47 10.44 4.64
CA ASP A 153 -6.48 10.25 5.68
C ASP A 153 -7.87 10.02 5.07
N ASN A 154 -8.54 8.98 5.57
CA ASN A 154 -9.95 8.71 5.30
C ASN A 154 -10.79 8.69 6.59
N SER A 155 -10.24 9.20 7.70
CA SER A 155 -10.87 9.18 9.02
C SER A 155 -11.58 10.49 9.38
N GLY A 156 -11.48 11.50 8.52
CA GLY A 156 -11.96 12.85 8.82
C GLY A 156 -10.98 13.63 9.69
N GLN A 157 -9.68 13.42 9.50
CA GLN A 157 -8.57 14.04 10.25
C GLN A 157 -8.63 13.74 11.75
N SER A 158 -9.05 12.52 12.13
CA SER A 158 -9.12 12.12 13.52
C SER A 158 -7.75 12.14 14.20
N GLN A 159 -7.71 12.75 15.39
CA GLN A 159 -6.55 12.83 16.28
C GLN A 159 -6.56 11.75 17.38
N ALA A 160 -7.54 10.84 17.36
CA ALA A 160 -7.65 9.78 18.36
C ALA A 160 -6.42 8.86 18.32
N THR A 161 -5.90 8.54 19.50
CA THR A 161 -4.83 7.56 19.69
C THR A 161 -5.42 6.18 19.99
N GLY A 162 -4.67 5.11 19.73
CA GLY A 162 -5.11 3.73 20.00
C GLY A 162 -6.23 3.20 19.10
N VAL A 163 -6.69 3.99 18.14
CA VAL A 163 -7.78 3.63 17.22
C VAL A 163 -7.23 3.42 15.82
N ALA A 164 -7.66 2.35 15.16
CA ALA A 164 -7.37 2.10 13.75
C ALA A 164 -8.18 3.08 12.88
N LYS A 165 -7.47 4.00 12.21
CA LYS A 165 -8.03 5.03 11.34
C LYS A 165 -7.97 4.57 9.89
N PRO A 166 -9.09 4.62 9.12
CA PRO A 166 -9.07 4.21 7.73
C PRO A 166 -8.16 5.12 6.87
N ILE A 167 -7.53 4.52 5.86
CA ILE A 167 -6.65 5.20 4.89
C ILE A 167 -7.24 5.14 3.47
N LYS A 168 -6.68 5.92 2.55
CA LYS A 168 -6.91 5.87 1.09
C LYS A 168 -5.68 6.39 0.33
N TRP A 169 -5.70 6.43 -1.00
CA TRP A 169 -4.58 6.91 -1.83
C TRP A 169 -5.02 7.61 -3.13
N GLU A 170 -6.23 8.18 -3.13
CA GLU A 170 -6.91 8.65 -4.35
C GLU A 170 -7.17 10.16 -4.37
N GLY A 171 -6.47 10.90 -3.53
CA GLY A 171 -6.72 12.30 -3.24
C GLY A 171 -7.46 12.47 -1.91
N GLY A 172 -6.92 13.33 -1.04
CA GLY A 172 -7.47 13.54 0.28
C GLY A 172 -6.63 14.43 1.19
N ASN A 173 -7.03 14.42 2.46
CA ASN A 173 -6.36 15.18 3.50
C ASN A 173 -5.13 14.45 4.02
N ASN A 174 -4.20 15.21 4.59
CA ASN A 174 -3.14 14.67 5.43
C ASN A 174 -3.73 14.14 6.75
N PHE A 175 -3.00 13.21 7.38
CA PHE A 175 -3.35 12.71 8.71
C PHE A 175 -2.96 13.74 9.76
N LYS A 176 -3.84 13.96 10.75
CA LYS A 176 -3.48 14.74 11.92
C LYS A 176 -2.68 13.90 12.92
N THR A 177 -1.62 14.50 13.46
CA THR A 177 -0.96 14.01 14.67
C THR A 177 -1.89 14.14 15.87
N PRO A 178 -1.63 13.44 16.99
CA PRO A 178 -2.44 13.57 18.20
C PRO A 178 -2.50 15.00 18.76
N ALA A 179 -3.53 15.28 19.55
CA ALA A 179 -3.73 16.59 20.18
C ALA A 179 -2.68 16.93 21.25
N ALA A 180 -1.99 15.90 21.77
CA ALA A 180 -0.83 16.05 22.64
C ALA A 180 0.45 15.77 21.86
N ALA A 181 1.52 16.49 22.18
CA ALA A 181 2.84 16.18 21.66
C ALA A 181 3.43 15.02 22.49
N GLY A 182 4.25 14.18 21.86
CA GLY A 182 4.80 13.01 22.55
C GLY A 182 5.45 12.02 21.60
N THR A 183 6.00 10.95 22.15
CA THR A 183 6.50 9.81 21.37
C THR A 183 5.37 8.83 21.17
N TYR A 184 5.14 8.47 19.91
CA TYR A 184 4.06 7.57 19.51
C TYR A 184 4.60 6.41 18.69
N THR A 185 3.99 5.23 18.84
CA THR A 185 4.18 4.12 17.91
C THR A 185 3.10 4.16 16.84
N ILE A 186 3.53 4.37 15.60
CA ILE A 186 2.66 4.37 14.43
C ILE A 186 2.72 2.99 13.77
N THR A 187 1.56 2.45 13.43
CA THR A 187 1.41 1.23 12.62
C THR A 187 0.55 1.54 11.41
N LEU A 188 1.12 1.45 10.21
CA LEU A 188 0.40 1.47 8.95
C LEU A 188 0.19 0.02 8.50
N ASN A 189 -1.05 -0.37 8.27
CA ASN A 189 -1.43 -1.70 7.80
C ASN A 189 -2.12 -1.57 6.45
N GLU A 190 -1.38 -1.88 5.38
CA GLU A 190 -1.87 -1.83 4.00
C GLU A 190 -2.90 -2.94 3.71
N ASN A 191 -2.87 -4.06 4.43
CA ASN A 191 -3.85 -5.12 4.23
C ASN A 191 -5.22 -4.79 4.85
N LEU A 192 -5.22 -4.14 6.01
CA LEU A 192 -6.44 -3.72 6.70
C LEU A 192 -6.91 -2.31 6.32
N GLN A 193 -6.13 -1.59 5.52
CA GLN A 193 -6.38 -0.19 5.17
C GLN A 193 -6.50 0.74 6.37
N THR A 194 -5.59 0.59 7.34
CA THR A 194 -5.64 1.40 8.55
C THR A 194 -4.28 1.93 8.96
N VAL A 195 -4.29 3.08 9.63
CA VAL A 195 -3.19 3.56 10.44
C VAL A 195 -3.61 3.68 11.90
N THR A 196 -2.76 3.24 12.83
CA THR A 196 -2.95 3.46 14.27
C THR A 196 -1.78 4.26 14.81
N ILE A 197 -2.05 5.25 15.67
CA ILE A 197 -1.04 6.04 16.40
C ILE A 197 -1.27 5.77 17.89
N ASN A 198 -0.31 5.16 18.58
CA ASN A 198 -0.40 4.76 20.00
C ASN A 198 0.54 5.56 20.87
#